data_AF-A0AA40IVA0-F1
#
_entry.id   AF-A0AA40IVA0-F1
#
_cell.length_a   1.000
_cell.length_b   1.000
_cell.length_c   1.000
_cell.angle_alpha   90.00
_cell.angle_beta   90.00
_cell.angle_gamma   90.00
#
_symmetry.space_group_name_H-M   'P 1'
#
loop_
_entity.id
_entity.type
_entity.pdbx_description
1 polymer ?
#
loop_
_entity_poly.entity_id
_entity_poly.type
_entity_poly.pdbx_seq_one_letter_code
_entity_poly.pdbx_strand_id
1 'polypeptide(L)'
;MKISKVLGSEKERVASSNTTADIYVINRENVVWLVKHYGKDWLFNMVVIDELSSFKSLKSQRFKALRKVKSKRIVGLTGTPAPNGLMDLWSEIYLLYGGVRLGKTITGYRERYFKLVEFHRVRK
;
A
#
# COMPACT_ATOMS: atom_id res chain seq x y z
N MET A 1 3.96 1.74 -26.90
CA MET A 1 4.01 1.62 -25.42
C MET A 1 5.45 1.75 -24.97
N LYS A 2 5.79 2.81 -24.23
CA LYS A 2 7.11 3.11 -23.68
C LYS A 2 7.14 2.77 -22.20
N ILE A 3 8.20 2.10 -21.75
CA ILE A 3 8.39 1.70 -20.36
C ILE A 3 9.66 2.38 -19.83
N SER A 4 9.55 3.09 -18.71
CA SER A 4 10.71 3.64 -17.98
C SER A 4 10.98 2.80 -16.72
N LYS A 5 12.22 2.36 -16.56
CA LYS A 5 12.67 1.62 -15.37
C LYS A 5 13.29 2.61 -14.38
N VAL A 6 12.59 2.91 -13.30
CA VAL A 6 13.04 3.85 -12.26
C VAL A 6 13.85 3.08 -11.21
N LEU A 7 15.10 2.76 -11.57
CA LEU A 7 16.01 1.91 -10.81
C LEU A 7 17.36 2.62 -10.58
N GLY A 8 18.21 2.01 -9.76
CA GLY A 8 19.57 2.50 -9.50
C GLY A 8 19.64 3.57 -8.39
N SER A 9 20.69 4.37 -8.46
CA SER A 9 20.96 5.49 -7.56
C SER A 9 19.84 6.55 -7.60
N GLU A 10 19.83 7.47 -6.64
CA GLU A 10 18.86 8.56 -6.66
C GLU A 10 18.95 9.42 -7.93
N LYS A 11 20.16 9.69 -8.44
CA LYS A 11 20.33 10.45 -9.68
C LYS A 11 19.72 9.74 -10.88
N GLU A 12 19.94 8.43 -11.01
CA GLU A 12 19.37 7.62 -12.09
C GLU A 12 17.84 7.51 -12.00
N ARG A 13 17.32 7.39 -10.77
CA ARG A 13 15.87 7.37 -10.53
C ARG A 13 15.21 8.68 -10.95
N VAL A 14 15.78 9.83 -10.59
CA VAL A 14 15.27 11.16 -11.00
C VAL A 14 15.32 11.33 -12.53
N ALA A 15 16.42 10.94 -13.17
CA ALA A 15 16.54 11.02 -14.63
C ALA A 15 15.48 10.15 -15.34
N SER A 16 15.29 8.92 -14.85
CA SER A 16 14.34 7.96 -15.42
C SER A 16 12.88 8.37 -15.16
N SER A 17 12.58 8.98 -14.01
CA SER A 17 11.22 9.44 -13.68
C SER A 17 10.80 10.68 -14.47
N ASN A 18 11.77 11.52 -14.88
CA ASN A 18 11.53 12.68 -15.73
C ASN A 18 11.42 12.33 -17.23
N THR A 19 11.85 11.14 -17.62
CA THR A 19 11.69 10.67 -19.00
C THR A 19 10.23 10.31 -19.26
N THR A 20 9.64 10.85 -20.32
CA THR A 20 8.24 10.57 -20.69
C THR A 20 8.04 9.10 -21.09
N ALA A 21 7.18 8.38 -20.37
CA ALA A 21 6.83 6.99 -20.63
C ALA A 21 5.35 6.71 -20.32
N ASP A 22 4.81 5.63 -20.88
CA ASP A 22 3.44 5.18 -20.61
C ASP A 22 3.36 4.41 -19.28
N ILE A 23 4.41 3.66 -18.94
CA ILE A 23 4.51 2.83 -17.74
C ILE A 23 5.85 3.08 -17.05
N TYR A 24 5.81 3.28 -15.74
CA TYR A 24 6.99 3.41 -14.89
C TYR A 24 7.07 2.20 -13.96
N VAL A 25 8.19 1.48 -14.04
CA VAL A 25 8.44 0.30 -13.20
C VAL A 25 9.45 0.68 -12.13
N ILE A 26 9.12 0.37 -10.88
CA ILE A 26 9.93 0.69 -9.72
C ILE A 26 9.95 -0.48 -8.74
N ASN A 27 11.06 -0.66 -8.05
CA ASN A 27 11.12 -1.65 -6.98
C ASN A 27 10.39 -1.19 -5.71
N ARG A 28 9.89 -2.14 -4.92
CA ARG A 28 9.08 -1.89 -3.72
C ARG A 28 9.81 -1.08 -2.65
N GLU A 29 11.11 -1.26 -2.50
CA GLU A 29 11.95 -0.50 -1.56
C GLU A 29 12.02 0.99 -1.89
N ASN A 30 11.84 1.36 -3.15
CA ASN A 30 11.92 2.73 -3.62
C ASN A 30 10.57 3.47 -3.56
N VAL A 31 9.49 2.82 -3.14
CA VAL A 31 8.15 3.43 -3.05
C VAL A 31 8.12 4.63 -2.11
N VAL A 32 8.82 4.54 -0.97
CA VAL A 32 8.87 5.67 -0.01
C VAL A 32 9.55 6.87 -0.65
N TRP A 33 10.63 6.65 -1.40
CA TRP A 33 11.31 7.68 -2.16
C TRP A 33 10.39 8.26 -3.23
N LEU A 34 9.71 7.43 -4.02
CA LEU A 34 8.83 7.86 -5.11
C LEU A 34 7.72 8.79 -4.61
N VAL A 35 7.04 8.38 -3.54
CA VAL A 35 5.97 9.19 -2.94
C VAL A 35 6.51 10.52 -2.40
N LYS A 36 7.73 10.52 -1.83
CA LYS A 36 8.38 11.75 -1.36
C LYS A 36 8.78 12.66 -2.53
N HIS A 37 9.31 12.08 -3.61
CA HIS A 37 9.80 12.79 -4.78
C HIS A 37 8.67 13.57 -5.48
N TYR A 38 7.54 12.92 -5.73
CA TYR A 38 6.39 13.58 -6.35
C TYR A 38 5.55 14.39 -5.35
N GLY A 39 5.43 13.93 -4.10
CA GLY A 39 4.70 14.66 -3.06
C GLY A 39 3.28 15.02 -3.47
N LYS A 40 3.00 16.33 -3.60
CA LYS A 40 1.69 16.84 -4.04
C LYS A 40 1.48 16.71 -5.55
N ASP A 41 2.55 16.68 -6.31
CA ASP A 41 2.57 16.59 -7.77
C ASP A 41 2.51 15.12 -8.22
N TRP A 42 1.71 14.30 -7.54
CA TRP A 42 1.55 12.89 -7.91
C TRP A 42 0.89 12.76 -9.28
N LEU A 43 1.65 12.32 -10.29
CA LEU A 43 1.21 12.30 -11.69
C LEU A 43 0.54 10.98 -12.11
N PHE A 44 0.62 9.93 -11.31
CA PHE A 44 0.17 8.59 -11.72
C PHE A 44 -1.34 8.42 -11.49
N ASN A 45 -2.07 8.21 -12.58
CA ASN A 45 -3.52 7.96 -12.54
C ASN A 45 -3.85 6.54 -12.01
N MET A 46 -2.93 5.59 -12.19
CA MET A 46 -3.05 4.20 -11.80
C MET A 46 -1.78 3.76 -11.07
N VAL A 47 -1.95 2.98 -10.01
CA VAL A 47 -0.87 2.27 -9.33
C VAL A 47 -1.17 0.78 -9.35
N VAL A 48 -0.23 -0.01 -9.85
CA VAL A 48 -0.26 -1.47 -9.75
C VAL A 48 0.77 -1.89 -8.72
N ILE A 49 0.33 -2.57 -7.67
CA ILE A 49 1.17 -3.07 -6.59
C ILE A 49 1.27 -4.58 -6.77
N ASP A 50 2.42 -5.02 -7.28
CA ASP A 50 2.75 -6.43 -7.25
C ASP A 50 3.19 -6.85 -5.83
N GLU A 51 2.84 -8.08 -5.46
CA GLU A 51 3.00 -8.62 -4.11
C GLU A 51 2.43 -7.68 -3.02
N LEU A 52 1.12 -7.41 -3.10
CA LEU A 52 0.39 -6.53 -2.18
C LEU A 52 0.58 -6.93 -0.71
N SER A 53 0.78 -8.22 -0.44
CA SER A 53 1.01 -8.73 0.92
C SER A 53 2.20 -8.08 1.63
N SER A 54 3.15 -7.55 0.85
CA SER A 54 4.28 -6.80 1.38
C SER A 54 3.89 -5.45 2.01
N PHE A 55 2.65 -4.97 1.83
CA PHE A 55 2.10 -3.73 2.37
C PHE A 55 1.11 -3.94 3.53
N LYS A 56 0.93 -5.18 4.00
CA LYS A 56 -0.01 -5.53 5.09
C LYS A 56 0.26 -4.84 6.43
N SER A 57 1.52 -4.47 6.70
CA SER A 57 1.90 -3.84 7.97
C SER A 57 1.59 -2.34 8.00
N LEU A 58 0.63 -1.98 8.86
CA LEU A 58 0.25 -0.60 9.23
C LEU A 58 1.43 0.29 9.68
N LYS A 59 2.43 -0.33 10.32
CA LYS A 59 3.58 0.38 10.88
C LYS A 59 4.63 0.69 9.81
N SER A 60 4.60 -0.02 8.68
CA SER A 60 5.61 0.10 7.63
C SER A 60 5.60 1.49 6.97
N GLN A 61 6.79 1.97 6.62
CA GLN A 61 6.92 3.24 5.89
C GLN A 61 6.29 3.16 4.50
N ARG A 62 6.34 1.99 3.87
CA ARG A 62 5.73 1.72 2.56
C ARG A 62 4.22 1.89 2.58
N PHE A 63 3.52 1.28 3.54
CA PHE A 63 2.08 1.48 3.72
C PHE A 63 1.75 2.95 3.99
N LYS A 64 2.47 3.59 4.92
CA LYS A 64 2.26 5.01 5.27
C LYS A 64 2.49 5.95 4.09
N ALA A 65 3.44 5.64 3.21
CA ALA A 65 3.70 6.40 2.01
C ALA A 65 2.54 6.25 1.01
N LEU A 66 2.20 5.02 0.60
CA LEU A 66 1.12 4.81 -0.38
C LEU A 66 -0.26 5.25 0.13
N ARG A 67 -0.51 5.19 1.44
CA ARG A 67 -1.74 5.73 2.04
C ARG A 67 -1.95 7.23 1.76
N LYS A 68 -0.89 7.99 1.50
CA LYS A 68 -0.97 9.44 1.18
C LYS A 68 -1.21 9.70 -0.31
N VAL A 69 -1.00 8.70 -1.15
CA VAL A 69 -1.15 8.82 -2.60
C VAL A 69 -2.63 8.86 -2.97
N LYS A 70 -2.99 9.73 -3.91
CA LYS A 70 -4.31 9.79 -4.52
C LYS A 70 -4.18 9.41 -5.99
N SER A 71 -4.54 8.17 -6.30
CA SER A 71 -4.64 7.67 -7.68
C SER A 71 -6.10 7.34 -7.99
N LYS A 72 -6.51 7.49 -9.26
CA LYS A 72 -7.88 7.17 -9.68
C LYS A 72 -8.15 5.66 -9.57
N ARG A 73 -7.11 4.84 -9.73
CA ARG A 73 -7.20 3.38 -9.68
C ARG A 73 -5.98 2.78 -9.00
N ILE A 74 -6.20 1.87 -8.07
CA ILE A 74 -5.14 1.08 -7.43
C ILE A 74 -5.50 -0.39 -7.62
N VAL A 75 -4.56 -1.15 -8.16
CA VAL A 75 -4.68 -2.59 -8.38
C VAL A 75 -3.62 -3.28 -7.55
N GLY A 76 -4.01 -4.27 -6.76
CA GLY A 76 -3.07 -5.08 -5.97
C GLY A 76 -3.09 -6.51 -6.46
N LEU A 77 -1.91 -7.08 -6.68
CA LEU A 77 -1.70 -8.48 -7.05
C LEU A 77 -1.09 -9.20 -5.86
N THR A 78 -1.71 -10.30 -5.43
CA THR A 78 -1.16 -11.13 -4.34
C THR A 78 -1.73 -12.55 -4.45
N GLY A 79 -0.86 -13.54 -4.25
CA GLY A 79 -1.29 -14.93 -4.06
C GLY A 79 -1.68 -15.25 -2.61
N THR A 80 -1.36 -14.36 -1.66
CA THR A 80 -1.56 -14.57 -0.22
C THR A 80 -2.11 -13.29 0.44
N PRO A 81 -3.42 -13.02 0.35
CA PRO A 81 -4.00 -11.77 0.86
C PRO A 81 -4.08 -11.67 2.40
N ALA A 82 -3.89 -12.77 3.12
CA ALA A 82 -4.00 -12.78 4.59
C ALA A 82 -3.13 -13.87 5.25
N PRO A 83 -1.81 -13.90 5.02
CA PRO A 83 -0.95 -15.01 5.48
C PRO A 83 -0.87 -15.12 7.01
N ASN A 84 -1.11 -14.03 7.74
CA ASN A 84 -1.12 -14.01 9.22
C ASN A 84 -2.53 -13.84 9.80
N GLY A 85 -3.57 -14.07 8.98
CA GLY A 85 -4.97 -13.90 9.36
C GLY A 85 -5.60 -12.58 8.89
N LEU A 86 -6.92 -12.47 9.09
CA LEU A 86 -7.76 -11.39 8.55
C LEU A 86 -7.47 -10.00 9.13
N MET A 87 -6.68 -9.92 10.20
CA MET A 87 -6.30 -8.63 10.80
C MET A 87 -5.41 -7.80 9.86
N ASP A 88 -4.55 -8.48 9.10
CA ASP A 88 -3.60 -7.87 8.16
C ASP A 88 -4.28 -7.38 6.86
N LEU A 89 -5.46 -7.92 6.55
CA LEU A 89 -6.25 -7.59 5.35
C LEU A 89 -6.68 -6.12 5.29
N TRP A 90 -6.85 -5.47 6.44
CA TRP A 90 -7.31 -4.09 6.50
C TRP A 90 -6.40 -3.14 5.70
N SER A 91 -5.09 -3.25 5.89
CA SER A 91 -4.11 -2.37 5.23
C SER A 91 -4.17 -2.52 3.71
N GLU A 92 -4.22 -3.75 3.24
CA GLU A 92 -4.28 -4.07 1.82
C GLU A 92 -5.54 -3.47 1.18
N ILE A 93 -6.71 -3.76 1.75
CA ILE A 93 -8.00 -3.26 1.23
C ILE A 93 -8.12 -1.75 1.39
N TYR A 94 -7.52 -1.17 2.43
CA TYR A 94 -7.47 0.28 2.61
C TYR A 94 -6.71 0.95 1.47
N LEU A 95 -5.58 0.40 1.01
CA LEU A 95 -4.85 0.95 -0.13
C LEU A 95 -5.68 0.89 -1.43
N LEU A 96 -6.52 -0.14 -1.61
CA LEU A 96 -7.34 -0.28 -2.82
C LEU A 96 -8.57 0.63 -2.83
N TYR A 97 -9.24 0.78 -1.67
CA TYR A 97 -10.57 1.39 -1.60
C TYR A 97 -10.69 2.57 -0.61
N GLY A 98 -9.58 3.04 -0.03
CA GLY A 98 -9.58 4.20 0.88
C GLY A 98 -10.44 4.03 2.15
N GLY A 99 -10.72 2.78 2.54
CA GLY A 99 -11.57 2.46 3.69
C GLY A 99 -13.07 2.43 3.40
N VAL A 100 -13.52 2.50 2.14
CA VAL A 100 -14.95 2.35 1.79
C VAL A 100 -15.49 0.95 2.19
N ARG A 101 -14.67 -0.10 2.05
CA ARG A 101 -15.08 -1.48 2.32
C ARG A 101 -14.95 -1.87 3.80
N LEU A 102 -13.77 -1.71 4.38
CA LEU A 102 -13.46 -2.18 5.74
C LEU A 102 -13.42 -1.04 6.79
N GLY A 103 -13.78 0.18 6.40
CA GLY A 103 -13.78 1.38 7.21
C GLY A 103 -12.44 2.13 7.24
N LYS A 104 -12.51 3.39 7.69
CA LYS A 104 -11.40 4.36 7.61
C LYS A 104 -10.29 4.16 8.65
N THR A 105 -10.54 3.37 9.69
CA THR A 105 -9.63 3.15 10.81
C THR A 105 -9.49 1.66 11.14
N ILE A 106 -8.28 1.23 11.49
CA ILE A 106 -8.03 -0.13 11.95
C ILE A 106 -8.81 -0.47 13.23
N THR A 107 -8.96 0.48 14.15
CA THR A 107 -9.73 0.29 15.39
C THR A 107 -11.18 -0.07 15.09
N GLY A 108 -11.88 0.73 14.29
CA GLY A 108 -13.24 0.40 13.88
C GLY A 108 -13.34 -0.90 13.06
N TYR A 109 -12.31 -1.29 12.29
CA TYR A 109 -12.28 -2.61 11.64
C TYR A 109 -12.23 -3.74 12.66
N ARG A 110 -11.37 -3.60 13.69
CA ARG A 110 -11.29 -4.55 14.80
C ARG A 110 -12.61 -4.68 15.52
N GLU A 111 -13.19 -3.58 15.96
CA GLU A 111 -14.45 -3.58 16.72
C GLU A 111 -15.61 -4.20 15.93
N ARG A 112 -15.69 -3.93 14.62
CA ARG A 112 -16.78 -4.46 13.79
C ARG A 112 -16.67 -5.95 13.50
N TYR A 113 -15.46 -6.45 13.26
CA TYR A 113 -15.27 -7.80 12.69
C TYR A 113 -14.58 -8.79 13.64
N PHE A 114 -13.96 -8.30 14.71
CA PHE A 114 -13.24 -9.13 15.67
C PHE A 114 -13.85 -8.90 17.05
N LYS A 115 -14.70 -9.83 17.48
CA LYS A 115 -15.20 -9.84 18.86
C LYS A 115 -14.04 -10.13 19.81
N LEU A 116 -13.92 -9.34 20.87
CA LEU A 116 -13.14 -9.74 22.04
C LEU A 116 -13.75 -11.03 22.58
N VAL A 117 -13.00 -12.13 22.54
CA VAL A 117 -13.35 -13.29 23.35
C VAL A 117 -13.06 -12.88 24.78
N GLU A 118 -14.10 -12.57 25.57
CA GLU A 118 -13.94 -12.39 27.00
C GLU A 118 -13.48 -13.73 27.59
N PHE A 119 -12.19 -13.83 27.92
CA PHE A 119 -11.70 -14.88 28.78
C PHE A 119 -12.38 -14.71 30.14
N HIS A 120 -13.46 -15.45 30.36
CA HIS A 120 -13.97 -15.70 31.70
C HIS A 120 -12.84 -16.38 32.47
N ARG A 121 -12.14 -15.63 33.33
CA ARG A 121 -11.28 -16.18 34.37
C ARG A 121 -12.16 -17.08 35.22
N VAL A 122 -12.14 -18.39 34.94
CA VAL A 122 -12.56 -19.39 35.91
C VAL A 122 -11.61 -19.24 37.08
N ARG A 123 -12.07 -18.54 38.12
CA ARG A 123 -11.40 -18.53 39.42
C ARG A 123 -11.38 -19.99 39.88
N LYS A 124 -10.19 -20.58 39.95
CA LYS A 124 -9.95 -21.71 40.84
C LYS A 124 -9.92 -21.20 42.27
#